data_AF-A0A4P5NKY5-F1
#
_entry.id   AF-A0A4P5NKY5-F1
#
_cell.length_a   1.000
_cell.length_b   1.000
_cell.length_c   1.000
_cell.angle_alpha   90.00
_cell.angle_beta   90.00
_cell.angle_gamma   90.00
#
_symmetry.space_group_name_H-M   'P 1'
#
loop_
_entity.id
_entity.type
_entity.pdbx_description
1 polymer ?
#
loop_
_entity_poly.entity_id
_entity_poly.type
_entity_poly.pdbx_seq_one_letter_code
_entity_poly.pdbx_strand_id
1 'polypeptide(L)'
;MEPQCPYDANPAVTALKQAIALRHLQKGVHHDDRGSQYCSENYRRLLSAHGFIVSMSRKGNCWNNAVTEGFFKALKAELLWRQARMTRQKVVQTITCHINDFLQSAEAAFRTIMEKPSGL
;
A
#
# COMPACT_ATOMS: atom_id res chain seq x y z
N MET A 1 24.15 -12.66 24.19
CA MET A 1 23.58 -12.48 22.85
C MET A 1 22.09 -12.70 23.02
N GLU A 2 21.30 -11.62 23.13
CA GLU A 2 19.85 -11.76 23.28
C GLU A 2 19.26 -12.36 22.00
N PRO A 3 18.31 -13.31 22.10
CA PRO A 3 17.62 -13.83 20.93
C PRO A 3 16.78 -12.71 20.32
N GLN A 4 17.18 -12.26 19.13
CA GLN A 4 16.38 -11.35 18.32
C GLN A 4 15.04 -12.02 18.02
N CYS A 5 13.94 -11.38 18.44
CA CYS A 5 12.58 -11.80 18.12
C CYS A 5 12.46 -11.95 16.59
N PRO A 6 11.98 -13.10 16.05
CA PRO A 6 11.96 -13.37 14.60
C PRO A 6 10.97 -12.50 13.81
N TYR A 7 10.29 -11.56 14.47
CA TYR A 7 9.43 -10.56 13.88
C TYR A 7 9.91 -9.19 14.32
N ASP A 8 10.61 -8.46 13.44
CA ASP A 8 10.60 -7.01 13.47
C ASP A 8 9.11 -6.60 13.41
N ALA A 9 8.52 -6.20 14.54
CA ALA A 9 7.08 -6.15 14.78
C ALA A 9 6.35 -5.00 14.04
N ASN A 10 6.84 -4.58 12.88
CA ASN A 10 6.19 -3.59 12.04
C ASN A 10 5.67 -4.25 10.74
N PRO A 11 4.35 -4.53 10.64
CA PRO A 11 3.76 -5.10 9.43
C PRO A 11 3.96 -4.22 8.19
N ALA A 12 4.14 -2.90 8.34
CA ALA A 12 4.45 -2.02 7.23
C ALA A 12 5.84 -2.32 6.62
N VAL A 13 6.84 -2.63 7.46
CA VAL A 13 8.18 -3.01 6.98
C VAL A 13 8.11 -4.31 6.18
N THR A 14 7.37 -5.31 6.68
CA THR A 14 7.18 -6.58 5.97
C THR A 14 6.45 -6.37 4.65
N ALA A 15 5.37 -5.58 4.64
CA ALA A 15 4.62 -5.26 3.42
C ALA A 15 5.49 -4.52 2.39
N LEU A 16 6.32 -3.56 2.82
CA LEU A 16 7.23 -2.84 1.93
C LEU A 16 8.28 -3.76 1.31
N LYS A 17 8.89 -4.66 2.09
CA LYS A 17 9.81 -5.68 1.56
C LYS A 17 9.14 -6.53 0.47
N GLN A 18 7.91 -6.98 0.72
CA GLN A 18 7.14 -7.76 -0.25
C GLN A 18 6.81 -6.94 -1.51
N ALA A 19 6.39 -5.69 -1.37
CA ALA A 19 6.05 -4.82 -2.50
C ALA A 19 7.27 -4.58 -3.40
N ILE A 20 8.43 -4.25 -2.81
CA ILE A 20 9.70 -4.07 -3.54
C ILE A 20 10.05 -5.34 -4.30
N ALA A 21 9.97 -6.51 -3.66
CA ALA A 21 10.30 -7.78 -4.29
C ALA A 21 9.34 -8.16 -5.43
N LEU A 22 8.02 -7.99 -5.22
CA LEU A 22 6.99 -8.40 -6.17
C LEU A 22 6.86 -7.47 -7.39
N ARG A 23 7.26 -6.21 -7.26
CA ARG A 23 7.08 -5.18 -8.29
C ARG A 23 8.39 -4.61 -8.81
N HIS A 24 9.52 -5.11 -8.33
CA HIS A 24 10.87 -4.66 -8.69
C HIS A 24 11.03 -3.13 -8.58
N LEU A 25 10.41 -2.52 -7.57
CA LEU A 25 10.40 -1.08 -7.40
C LEU A 25 11.79 -0.60 -7.01
N GLN A 26 12.31 0.38 -7.73
CA GLN A 26 13.58 1.04 -7.40
C GLN A 26 13.43 2.54 -7.59
N LYS A 27 13.82 3.30 -6.57
CA LYS A 27 13.88 4.78 -6.60
C LYS A 27 12.51 5.42 -6.86
N GLY A 28 12.42 6.74 -6.64
CA GLY A 28 11.20 7.52 -6.82
C GLY A 28 10.67 8.09 -5.52
N VAL A 29 9.49 8.71 -5.56
CA VAL A 29 8.87 9.35 -4.40
C VAL A 29 7.92 8.36 -3.74
N HIS A 30 8.18 8.04 -2.47
CA HIS A 30 7.27 7.29 -1.64
C HIS A 30 6.48 8.27 -0.78
N HIS A 31 5.17 8.35 -1.02
CA HIS A 31 4.30 9.32 -0.37
C HIS A 31 3.34 8.63 0.62
N ASP A 32 3.42 9.01 1.90
CA ASP A 32 2.54 8.48 2.95
C ASP A 32 1.95 9.57 3.84
N ASP A 33 1.02 9.15 4.68
CA ASP A 33 0.61 9.92 5.84
C ASP A 33 1.65 9.83 6.98
N ARG A 34 1.48 10.67 8.01
CA ARG A 34 2.37 10.71 9.18
C ARG A 34 2.02 9.65 10.23
N GLY A 35 1.50 8.49 9.82
CA GLY A 35 1.26 7.36 10.73
C GLY A 35 2.54 6.92 11.45
N SER A 36 2.42 6.43 12.68
CA SER A 36 3.58 6.01 13.48
C SER A 36 4.36 4.86 12.84
N GLN A 37 3.68 3.99 12.09
CA GLN A 37 4.27 2.88 11.35
C GLN A 37 5.18 3.36 10.22
N TYR A 38 4.74 4.35 9.44
CA TYR A 38 5.50 4.93 8.32
C TYR A 38 6.57 5.92 8.79
N CYS A 39 6.37 6.56 9.95
CA CYS A 39 7.38 7.39 10.61
C CYS A 39 8.49 6.57 11.28
N SER A 40 8.30 5.25 11.46
CA SER A 40 9.28 4.40 12.13
C SER A 40 10.64 4.42 11.44
N GLU A 41 11.70 4.31 12.23
CA GLU A 41 13.06 4.36 11.72
C GLU A 41 13.36 3.19 10.76
N ASN A 42 12.93 1.98 11.11
CA ASN A 42 13.14 0.80 10.28
C ASN A 42 12.49 0.94 8.90
N TYR A 43 11.30 1.54 8.83
CA TYR A 43 10.60 1.79 7.57
C TYR A 43 11.34 2.81 6.70
N ARG A 44 11.74 3.95 7.29
CA ARG A 44 12.49 5.00 6.58
C ARG A 44 13.87 4.54 6.11
N ARG A 45 14.58 3.75 6.93
CA ARG A 45 15.87 3.15 6.54
C ARG A 45 15.70 2.20 5.35
N LEU A 46 14.65 1.38 5.34
CA LEU A 46 14.36 0.46 4.24
C LEU A 46 14.10 1.21 2.92
N LEU A 47 13.31 2.29 2.96
CA LEU A 47 13.05 3.15 1.80
C LEU A 47 14.33 3.80 1.28
N SER A 48 15.13 4.38 2.18
CA SER A 48 16.40 5.02 1.81
C SER A 48 17.38 4.03 1.19
N ALA A 49 17.46 2.80 1.70
CA ALA A 49 18.32 1.74 1.16
C ALA A 49 17.93 1.34 -0.29
N HIS A 50 16.67 1.53 -0.68
CA HIS A 50 16.19 1.28 -2.05
C HIS A 50 16.09 2.56 -2.90
N GLY A 51 16.64 3.67 -2.41
CA GLY A 51 16.76 4.93 -3.14
C GLY A 51 15.47 5.74 -3.24
N PHE A 52 14.48 5.48 -2.38
CA PHE A 52 13.24 6.26 -2.35
C PHE A 52 13.42 7.58 -1.61
N ILE A 53 12.78 8.63 -2.15
CA ILE A 53 12.61 9.92 -1.49
C ILE A 53 11.29 9.87 -0.73
N VAL A 54 11.35 10.02 0.59
CA VAL A 54 10.17 9.99 1.45
C VAL A 54 9.49 11.35 1.43
N SER A 55 8.22 11.38 1.05
CA SER A 55 7.36 12.56 1.09
C SER A 55 6.19 12.27 2.03
N MET A 56 5.89 13.18 2.94
CA MET A 56 4.86 12.96 3.96
C MET A 56 3.81 14.06 3.91
N SER A 57 2.54 13.69 3.99
CA SER A 57 1.43 14.63 4.03
C SER A 57 1.54 15.64 5.18
N ARG A 58 1.04 16.87 4.95
CA ARG A 58 0.84 17.84 6.05
C ARG A 58 -0.24 17.32 7.00
N LYS A 59 -0.14 17.70 8.27
CA LYS A 59 -1.16 17.37 9.27
C LYS A 59 -2.52 17.92 8.81
N GLY A 60 -3.55 17.06 8.77
CA GLY A 60 -4.91 17.45 8.39
C GLY A 60 -5.22 17.49 6.89
N ASN A 61 -4.35 16.95 6.01
CA ASN A 61 -4.64 16.86 4.58
C ASN A 61 -5.26 15.50 4.21
N CYS A 62 -6.60 15.43 4.14
CA CYS A 62 -7.33 14.21 3.77
C CYS A 62 -7.26 13.87 2.27
N TRP A 63 -6.99 14.85 1.40
CA TRP A 63 -6.97 14.64 -0.04
C TRP A 63 -5.91 13.63 -0.48
N ASN A 64 -4.75 13.65 0.18
CA ASN A 64 -3.66 12.73 -0.10
C ASN A 64 -3.98 11.28 0.31
N ASN A 65 -4.93 11.09 1.24
CA ASN A 65 -5.34 9.78 1.71
C ASN A 65 -6.61 9.26 1.03
N ALA A 66 -7.28 10.08 0.21
CA ALA A 66 -8.62 9.78 -0.33
C ALA A 66 -8.66 8.47 -1.14
N VAL A 67 -7.61 8.16 -1.90
CA VAL A 67 -7.51 6.91 -2.68
C VAL A 67 -7.44 5.70 -1.74
N THR A 68 -6.56 5.76 -0.74
CA THR A 68 -6.40 4.71 0.27
C THR A 68 -7.67 4.52 1.10
N GLU A 69 -8.32 5.61 1.52
CA GLU A 69 -9.60 5.57 2.23
C GLU A 69 -10.73 4.97 1.38
N GLY A 70 -10.79 5.35 0.10
CA GLY A 70 -11.73 4.79 -0.88
C GLY A 70 -11.56 3.27 -1.03
N PHE A 71 -10.32 2.81 -1.18
CA PHE A 71 -9.99 1.38 -1.22
C PHE A 71 -10.48 0.65 0.04
N PHE A 72 -10.13 1.12 1.24
CA PHE A 72 -10.54 0.46 2.49
C PHE A 72 -12.06 0.49 2.71
N LYS A 73 -12.74 1.54 2.23
CA LYS A 73 -14.19 1.62 2.26
C LYS A 73 -14.83 0.56 1.35
N ALA A 74 -14.36 0.44 0.11
CA ALA A 74 -14.82 -0.58 -0.83
C ALA A 74 -14.58 -1.99 -0.28
N LEU A 75 -13.36 -2.26 0.20
CA LEU A 75 -12.98 -3.53 0.82
C LEU A 75 -13.94 -3.94 1.95
N LYS A 76 -14.24 -3.02 2.88
CA LYS A 76 -15.16 -3.29 3.99
C LYS A 76 -16.59 -3.53 3.51
N ALA A 77 -17.08 -2.70 2.60
CA ALA A 77 -18.45 -2.76 2.11
C ALA A 77 -18.73 -4.00 1.25
N GLU A 78 -17.78 -4.36 0.38
CA GLU A 78 -17.93 -5.46 -0.57
C GLU A 78 -17.63 -6.82 0.05
N LEU A 79 -16.60 -6.91 0.90
CA LEU A 79 -16.09 -8.19 1.39
C LEU A 79 -16.48 -8.47 2.85
N LEU A 80 -16.28 -7.51 3.76
CA LEU A 80 -16.40 -7.79 5.19
C LEU A 80 -17.84 -7.70 5.71
N TRP A 81 -18.64 -6.74 5.22
CA TRP A 81 -20.01 -6.57 5.70
C TRP A 81 -21.01 -7.55 5.09
N ARG A 82 -20.66 -8.17 3.95
CA ARG A 82 -21.54 -9.10 3.24
C ARG A 82 -21.33 -10.58 3.58
N GLN A 83 -20.26 -10.93 4.30
CA GLN A 83 -19.88 -12.33 4.56
C GLN A 83 -19.65 -12.59 6.06
N ALA A 84 -20.63 -13.20 6.71
CA ALA A 84 -20.63 -13.37 8.16
C ALA A 84 -19.62 -14.40 8.70
N ARG A 85 -19.14 -15.34 7.88
CA ARG A 85 -18.21 -16.41 8.31
C ARG A 85 -17.28 -16.86 7.18
N MET A 86 -16.02 -16.42 7.23
CA MET A 86 -14.98 -16.87 6.31
C MET A 86 -13.86 -17.55 7.09
N THR A 87 -13.28 -18.60 6.51
CA THR A 87 -12.04 -19.16 7.04
C THR A 87 -10.88 -18.19 6.80
N ARG A 88 -9.84 -18.25 7.62
CA ARG A 88 -8.64 -17.40 7.45
C ARG A 88 -8.08 -17.48 6.02
N GLN A 89 -8.03 -18.69 5.45
CA GLN A 89 -7.56 -18.90 4.08
C GLN A 89 -8.45 -18.17 3.06
N LYS A 90 -9.77 -18.24 3.22
CA LYS A 90 -10.69 -17.55 2.32
C LYS A 90 -10.59 -16.03 2.44
N VAL A 91 -10.44 -15.50 3.66
CA VAL A 91 -10.19 -14.07 3.89
C VAL A 91 -8.93 -13.59 3.16
N VAL A 92 -7.81 -14.30 3.35
CA VAL A 92 -6.54 -13.96 2.69
C VAL A 92 -6.70 -13.97 1.17
N GLN A 93 -7.28 -15.03 0.60
CA GLN A 93 -7.51 -15.13 -0.84
C GLN A 93 -8.36 -13.97 -1.36
N THR A 94 -9.48 -13.69 -0.69
CA THR A 94 -10.43 -12.65 -1.07
C THR A 94 -9.80 -11.25 -1.00
N ILE A 95 -9.05 -10.94 0.06
CA ILE A 95 -8.33 -9.67 0.20
C ILE A 95 -7.26 -9.55 -0.90
N THR A 96 -6.50 -10.61 -1.16
CA THR A 96 -5.46 -10.60 -2.21
C THR A 96 -6.05 -10.37 -3.59
N CYS A 97 -7.16 -11.02 -3.94
CA CYS A 97 -7.88 -10.78 -5.20
C CYS A 97 -8.32 -9.32 -5.31
N HIS A 98 -8.98 -8.79 -4.28
CA HIS A 98 -9.46 -7.40 -4.29
C HIS A 98 -8.32 -6.38 -4.42
N ILE A 99 -7.18 -6.59 -3.75
CA ILE A 99 -5.98 -5.75 -3.93
C ILE A 99 -5.51 -5.78 -5.39
N ASN A 100 -5.39 -6.97 -5.98
CA ASN A 100 -4.92 -7.09 -7.35
C ASN A 100 -5.89 -6.47 -8.36
N ASP A 101 -7.19 -6.64 -8.17
CA ASP A 101 -8.21 -6.07 -9.06
C ASP A 101 -8.21 -4.54 -8.98
N PHE A 102 -8.10 -3.99 -7.77
CA PHE A 102 -8.00 -2.55 -7.56
C PHE A 102 -6.77 -1.96 -8.24
N LEU A 103 -5.59 -2.59 -8.05
CA LEU A 103 -4.34 -2.12 -8.65
C LEU A 103 -4.36 -2.19 -10.19
N GLN A 104 -4.87 -3.30 -10.76
CA GLN A 104 -5.04 -3.43 -12.20
C GLN A 104 -5.99 -2.36 -12.77
N SER A 105 -7.10 -2.10 -12.07
CA SER A 105 -8.05 -1.05 -12.47
C SER A 105 -7.40 0.34 -12.43
N ALA A 106 -6.61 0.63 -11.40
CA ALA A 106 -5.88 1.88 -11.28
C ALA A 106 -4.83 2.05 -12.37
N GLU A 107 -4.05 1.01 -12.69
CA GLU A 107 -3.10 1.02 -13.79
C GLU A 107 -3.78 1.24 -15.15
N ALA A 108 -4.90 0.55 -15.40
CA ALA A 108 -5.67 0.72 -16.64
C ALA A 108 -6.24 2.13 -16.77
N ALA A 109 -6.76 2.71 -15.69
CA ALA A 109 -7.24 4.09 -15.65
C ALA A 109 -6.08 5.08 -15.91
N PHE A 110 -4.93 4.88 -15.29
CA PHE A 110 -3.75 5.72 -15.50
C PHE A 110 -3.27 5.69 -16.96
N ARG A 111 -3.15 4.50 -17.57
CA ARG A 111 -2.80 4.36 -18.99
C ARG A 111 -3.81 5.09 -19.88
N THR A 112 -5.11 4.90 -19.64
CA THR A 112 -6.16 5.57 -20.42
C THR A 112 -6.07 7.10 -20.35
N ILE A 113 -5.71 7.67 -19.20
CA ILE A 113 -5.56 9.12 -19.00
C ILE A 113 -4.30 9.65 -19.68
N MET A 114 -3.18 8.95 -19.55
CA MET A 114 -1.87 9.41 -20.03
C MET A 114 -1.63 9.13 -21.52
N GLU A 115 -2.24 8.08 -22.07
CA GLU A 115 -2.11 7.68 -23.48
C GLU A 115 -3.18 8.32 -24.38
N LYS A 116 -4.00 9.26 -23.85
CA LYS A 116 -4.87 10.07 -24.69
C LYS A 116 -4.01 10.85 -25.69
N PRO A 117 -4.21 10.71 -27.01
CA PRO A 117 -3.44 11.48 -27.97
C PRO A 117 -3.71 12.96 -27.73
N SER A 118 -2.63 13.71 -27.50
CA SER A 118 -2.62 15.17 -27.46
C SER A 118 -3.03 15.69 -28.84
N GLY A 119 -4.33 15.90 -29.01
CA GLY A 119 -4.94 16.35 -30.26
C GLY A 119 -6.15 17.22 -29.98
N LEU A 120 -5.89 18.49 -29.68
CA LEU A 120 -6.67 19.69 -30.05
C LEU A 120 -5.82 20.93 -29.80
#